data_AF-A0A2W0EBD8-F1
#
_entry.id   AF-A0A2W0EBD8-F1
#
_cell.length_a   1.000
_cell.length_b   1.000
_cell.length_c   1.000
_cell.angle_alpha   90.00
_cell.angle_beta   90.00
_cell.angle_gamma   90.00
#
_symmetry.space_group_name_H-M   'P 1'
#
loop_
_entity.id
_entity.type
_entity.pdbx_description
1 polymer ?
#
loop_
_entity_poly.entity_id
_entity_poly.type
_entity_poly.pdbx_seq_one_letter_code
_entity_poly.pdbx_strand_id
1 'polypeptide(L)'
;SPLGRVLDFDALNELFTLAGGKKLGFRIELSELRGIALYDGGATVSYREQQTDATGLHSDRRSTVAFEKQADGRVIWRHLHETFCKE
;
A
#
# COMPACT_ATOMS: atom_id res chain seq x y z
N SER A 1 -8.51 -4.55 -1.62
CA SER A 1 -9.39 -4.06 -0.53
C SER A 1 -8.95 -4.68 0.78
N PRO A 2 -8.69 -3.88 1.83
CA PRO A 2 -8.31 -4.36 3.16
C PRO A 2 -9.39 -5.21 3.83
N LEU A 3 -9.30 -6.53 3.62
CA LEU A 3 -10.23 -7.52 4.18
C LEU A 3 -9.55 -8.46 5.17
N GLY A 4 -8.36 -8.09 5.67
CA GLY A 4 -7.56 -8.93 6.57
C GLY A 4 -6.95 -10.18 5.93
N ARG A 5 -6.92 -10.25 4.59
CA ARG A 5 -6.26 -11.35 3.86
C ARG A 5 -4.76 -11.18 3.89
N VAL A 6 -4.04 -12.27 4.15
CA VAL A 6 -2.59 -12.34 3.99
C VAL A 6 -2.30 -12.72 2.54
N LEU A 7 -1.54 -11.89 1.84
CA LEU A 7 -1.08 -12.13 0.46
C LEU A 7 0.44 -12.18 0.48
N ASP A 8 1.01 -13.25 -0.08
CA ASP A 8 2.43 -13.31 -0.41
C ASP A 8 2.70 -12.66 -1.78
N PHE A 9 3.93 -12.76 -2.26
CA PHE A 9 4.34 -12.14 -3.52
C PHE A 9 3.54 -12.66 -4.72
N ASP A 10 3.35 -13.98 -4.83
CA ASP A 10 2.68 -14.59 -5.98
C ASP A 10 1.18 -14.24 -5.99
N ALA A 11 0.51 -14.35 -4.84
CA ALA A 11 -0.89 -13.98 -4.71
C ALA A 11 -1.13 -12.48 -4.98
N LEU A 12 -0.19 -11.62 -4.56
CA LEU A 12 -0.26 -10.18 -4.84
C LEU A 12 -0.03 -9.88 -6.33
N ASN A 13 0.92 -10.58 -6.96
CA ASN A 13 1.19 -10.43 -8.39
C ASN A 13 0.00 -10.88 -9.26
N GLU A 14 -0.64 -12.00 -8.90
CA GLU A 14 -1.86 -12.46 -9.56
C GLU A 14 -2.99 -11.44 -9.40
N LEU A 15 -3.20 -10.91 -8.19
CA LEU A 15 -4.19 -9.87 -7.92
C LEU A 15 -3.99 -8.66 -8.84
N PHE A 16 -2.76 -8.18 -8.99
CA PHE A 16 -2.48 -7.03 -9.86
C PHE A 16 -2.63 -7.36 -11.34
N THR A 17 -2.21 -8.54 -11.77
CA THR A 17 -2.40 -9.02 -13.14
C THR A 17 -3.89 -9.04 -13.50
N LEU A 18 -4.74 -9.54 -12.61
CA LEU A 18 -6.19 -9.57 -12.79
C LEU A 18 -6.84 -8.19 -12.70
N ALA A 19 -6.26 -7.24 -11.96
CA ALA A 19 -6.82 -5.90 -11.77
C ALA A 19 -6.35 -4.86 -12.80
N GLY A 20 -5.27 -5.15 -13.54
CA GLY A 20 -4.66 -4.25 -14.51
C GLY A 20 -5.67 -3.66 -15.50
N GLY A 21 -5.72 -2.33 -15.59
CA GLY A 21 -6.58 -1.61 -16.54
C GLY A 21 -8.09 -1.61 -16.24
N LYS A 22 -8.55 -2.24 -15.14
CA LYS A 22 -9.99 -2.38 -14.87
C LYS A 22 -10.68 -1.16 -14.26
N LYS A 23 -9.93 -0.21 -13.69
CA LYS A 23 -10.50 0.98 -13.04
C LYS A 23 -10.25 2.23 -13.90
N LEU A 24 -11.28 2.67 -14.63
CA LEU A 24 -11.21 3.86 -15.47
C LEU A 24 -11.05 5.12 -14.60
N GLY A 25 -10.11 5.99 -14.96
CA GLY A 25 -9.87 7.24 -14.22
C GLY A 25 -9.39 7.05 -12.78
N PHE A 26 -8.80 5.89 -12.47
CA PHE A 26 -8.33 5.56 -11.13
C PHE A 26 -7.24 6.53 -10.65
N ARG A 27 -7.45 7.12 -9.48
CA ARG A 27 -6.51 8.03 -8.82
C ARG A 27 -6.21 7.52 -7.42
N ILE A 28 -4.94 7.62 -7.03
CA ILE A 28 -4.46 7.35 -5.68
C ILE A 28 -3.87 8.65 -5.15
N GLU A 29 -4.31 9.07 -3.97
CA GLU A 29 -3.74 10.18 -3.23
C GLU A 29 -3.15 9.67 -1.91
N LEU A 30 -1.91 10.07 -1.62
CA LEU A 30 -1.21 9.73 -0.39
C LEU A 30 -1.07 10.97 0.47
N SER A 31 -1.41 10.83 1.76
CA SER A 31 -1.31 11.91 2.74
C SER A 31 -0.87 11.34 4.10
N GLU A 32 -0.68 12.22 5.08
CA GLU A 32 -0.31 11.82 6.45
C GLU A 32 0.96 10.92 6.52
N LEU A 33 1.91 11.14 5.61
CA LEU A 33 3.18 10.41 5.56
C LEU A 33 3.98 10.64 6.85
N ARG A 34 4.28 9.56 7.57
CA ARG A 34 5.00 9.63 8.84
C ARG A 34 5.98 8.47 8.99
N GLY A 35 7.24 8.80 9.28
CA GLY A 35 8.22 7.82 9.75
C GLY A 35 7.89 7.38 11.18
N ILE A 36 7.74 6.07 11.39
CA ILE A 36 7.55 5.46 12.72
C ILE A 36 8.91 5.04 13.30
N ALA A 37 9.75 4.41 12.49
CA ALA A 37 11.08 3.98 12.87
C ALA A 37 12.03 4.04 11.67
N LEU A 38 13.30 4.38 11.91
CA LEU A 38 14.38 4.37 10.93
C LEU A 38 15.59 3.66 11.54
N TYR A 39 16.20 2.76 10.77
CA TYR A 39 17.35 1.96 11.18
C TYR A 39 18.21 1.60 9.96
N ASP A 40 19.42 1.10 10.17
CA ASP A 40 20.39 0.87 9.08
C ASP A 40 19.84 -0.03 7.97
N GLY A 41 19.07 -1.04 8.36
CA GLY A 41 18.44 -2.02 7.47
C GLY A 41 17.09 -1.60 6.89
N GLY A 42 16.55 -0.40 7.16
CA GLY A 42 15.24 -0.02 6.65
C GLY A 42 14.46 1.01 7.47
N ALA A 43 13.15 1.04 7.24
CA ALA A 43 12.26 1.98 7.92
C ALA A 43 10.84 1.42 8.02
N THR A 44 10.14 1.78 9.10
CA THR A 44 8.69 1.59 9.19
C THR A 44 8.01 2.94 9.00
N VAL A 45 7.04 3.00 8.09
CA VAL A 45 6.35 4.23 7.69
C VAL A 45 4.84 3.99 7.74
N SER A 46 4.09 4.98 8.21
CA SER A 46 2.64 5.02 8.02
C SER A 46 2.22 6.09 7.04
N TYR A 47 1.11 5.87 6.35
CA TYR A 47 0.46 6.86 5.51
C TYR A 47 -1.05 6.61 5.41
N ARG A 48 -1.79 7.59 4.94
CA ARG A 48 -3.19 7.45 4.51
C ARG A 48 -3.26 7.43 3.00
N GLU A 49 -4.12 6.57 2.47
CA GLU A 49 -4.35 6.42 1.05
C GLU A 49 -5.83 6.57 0.73
N GLN A 50 -6.12 7.47 -0.19
CA GLN A 50 -7.46 7.68 -0.71
C GLN A 50 -7.47 7.31 -2.19
N GLN A 51 -8.38 6.42 -2.57
CA GLN A 51 -8.54 5.97 -3.95
C GLN A 51 -9.89 6.44 -4.48
N THR A 52 -9.89 6.97 -5.70
CA THR A 52 -11.11 7.32 -6.44
C THR A 52 -11.07 6.74 -7.85
N ASP A 53 -12.23 6.54 -8.47
CA ASP A 53 -12.34 6.24 -9.90
C ASP A 53 -13.49 7.00 -10.57
N ALA A 54 -13.60 6.87 -11.89
CA ALA A 54 -14.61 7.56 -12.70
C ALA A 54 -16.05 7.07 -12.44
N THR A 55 -16.24 5.99 -11.67
CA THR A 55 -17.57 5.47 -11.30
C THR A 55 -18.12 6.12 -10.04
N GLY A 56 -17.30 6.93 -9.34
CA GLY A 56 -17.64 7.51 -8.05
C GLY A 56 -17.28 6.62 -6.86
N LEU A 57 -16.61 5.47 -7.08
CA LEU A 57 -16.09 4.67 -5.99
C LEU A 57 -15.01 5.47 -5.25
N HIS A 58 -15.18 5.61 -3.94
CA HIS A 58 -14.18 6.18 -3.04
C HIS A 58 -13.79 5.14 -2.00
N SER A 59 -12.50 5.01 -1.70
CA SER A 59 -12.04 4.21 -0.57
C SER A 59 -10.93 4.93 0.17
N ASP A 60 -10.95 4.81 1.49
CA ASP A 60 -10.00 5.45 2.39
C ASP A 60 -9.41 4.39 3.32
N ARG A 61 -8.08 4.40 3.46
CA ARG A 61 -7.37 3.46 4.32
C ARG A 61 -6.14 4.10 4.95
N ARG A 62 -5.77 3.57 6.11
CA ARG A 62 -4.45 3.77 6.71
C ARG A 62 -3.59 2.56 6.46
N SER A 63 -2.32 2.82 6.16
CA SER A 63 -1.33 1.82 5.80
C SER A 63 -0.10 1.93 6.70
N THR A 64 0.48 0.79 7.07
CA THR A 64 1.80 0.69 7.70
C THR A 64 2.68 -0.20 6.84
N VAL A 65 3.85 0.30 6.46
CA VAL A 65 4.81 -0.38 5.60
C VAL A 65 6.11 -0.58 6.34
N ALA A 66 6.66 -1.78 6.24
CA ALA A 66 8.06 -2.05 6.58
C ALA A 66 8.87 -2.11 5.28
N PHE A 67 9.80 -1.18 5.15
CA PHE A 67 10.80 -1.16 4.10
C PHE A 67 12.07 -1.86 4.57
N GLU A 68 12.66 -2.66 3.68
CA GLU A 68 13.98 -3.24 3.87
C GLU A 68 14.96 -2.60 2.89
N LYS A 69 16.12 -2.20 3.40
CA LYS A 69 17.23 -1.71 2.59
C LYS A 69 18.22 -2.85 2.39
N GLN A 70 18.41 -3.25 1.14
CA GLN A 70 19.37 -4.27 0.75
C GLN A 70 20.81 -3.74 0.83
N ALA A 71 21.79 -4.66 0.82
CA ALA A 71 23.21 -4.31 0.91
C ALA A 71 23.70 -3.39 -0.22
N ASP A 72 23.08 -3.47 -1.40
CA ASP A 72 23.35 -2.59 -2.54
C ASP A 72 22.62 -1.24 -2.48
N GLY A 73 21.89 -0.98 -1.40
CA GLY A 73 21.17 0.26 -1.16
C GLY A 73 19.74 0.31 -1.72
N ARG A 74 19.28 -0.71 -2.46
CA ARG A 74 17.89 -0.78 -2.93
C ARG A 74 16.93 -0.91 -1.75
N VAL A 75 15.80 -0.20 -1.83
CA VAL A 75 14.71 -0.30 -0.86
C VAL A 75 13.59 -1.14 -1.45
N ILE A 76 13.17 -2.16 -0.72
CA ILE A 76 12.08 -3.06 -1.10
C ILE A 76 10.95 -3.03 -0.07
N TRP A 77 9.75 -3.33 -0.53
CA TRP A 77 8.58 -3.53 0.32
C TRP A 77 8.68 -4.91 0.98
N ARG A 78 8.92 -4.95 2.29
CA ARG A 78 9.01 -6.20 3.04
C ARG A 78 7.67 -6.63 3.62
N HIS A 79 6.84 -5.66 3.98
CA HIS A 79 5.50 -5.87 4.52
C HIS A 79 4.61 -4.63 4.28
N LEU A 80 3.31 -4.86 4.07
CA LEU A 80 2.28 -3.83 4.06
C LEU A 80 1.07 -4.36 4.84
N HIS A 81 0.57 -3.55 5.76
CA HIS A 81 -0.71 -3.75 6.43
C HIS A 81 -1.63 -2.57 6.10
N GLU A 82 -2.86 -2.85 5.67
CA GLU A 82 -3.87 -1.84 5.37
C GLU A 82 -5.11 -2.03 6.26
N THR A 83 -5.72 -0.93 6.67
CA THR A 83 -7.00 -0.92 7.39
C THR A 83 -7.91 0.15 6.81
N PHE A 84 -9.16 -0.21 6.50
CA PHE A 84 -10.15 0.77 6.06
C PHE A 84 -10.40 1.82 7.16
N CYS A 85 -10.49 3.09 6.75
CA CYS A 85 -11.06 4.13 7.60
C CYS A 85 -12.58 3.95 7.61
N LYS A 86 -13.22 4.13 8.77
CA LYS A 86 -14.67 4.31 8.82
C LYS A 86 -15.00 5.69 8.27
N GLU A 87 -16.06 5.78 7.47
CA GLU A 87 -16.75 7.06 7.23
C GLU A 87 -17.28 7.64 8.55
#